data_AF-A0AA37JWW9-F1
#
_entry.id   AF-A0AA37JWW9-F1
#
_cell.length_a   1.000
_cell.length_b   1.000
_cell.length_c   1.000
_cell.angle_alpha   90.00
_cell.angle_beta   90.00
_cell.angle_gamma   90.00
#
_symmetry.space_group_name_H-M   'P 1'
#
loop_
_entity.id
_entity.type
_entity.pdbx_description
1 polymer ?
#
loop_
_entity_poly.entity_id
_entity_poly.type
_entity_poly.pdbx_seq_one_letter_code
_entity_poly.pdbx_strand_id
1 'polypeptide(L)'
;MKTYLLDILNRYNRFSENLDVKTILCNKSWFIFNDTGDKELYIFQENGSLITSVNGKVTNATWQYVPANKSIIISFKEQSYMLHPAFLDKNIFALQQDGTNRYSFMIDEKQSQSFQPKSLTELKSYFENIERKRIEEDKRKEKLWAEQQREINQRRIEEERRKQIKAQQKQLQQYKNKKRLEYWEQNQDLILQKDLFYKQLFISKNKWEKREAIFITGALIGFLLINIGIFNWGIILMPVCGSLSIMTFLLYYPYTEIKEYKEKIKQNVLNGGFDNYIFERNHQGINLTEDTFENIDDFEARIKKTKQEAEKIKKERDKNKKEEEWKDYLRQREKKDFERIEKHRIEREQKEKELKRLKEEENFKKGKEIKKNEELRKKDERRKWLKEEAYNIQCKLNSNNDARELAKQISLEVKYHNAQSNLGFKVNWTCPNKAYKEISLVINNGSDVLLYEHLAFVGCQTIELKEIKSLVRITLRIVWLDIPVYKIIFTDKEYESI
;
A
#
# COMPACT_ATOMS: atom_id res chain seq x y z
N MET A 1 -32.97 -15.05 31.56
CA MET A 1 -32.49 -15.47 30.22
C MET A 1 -31.64 -16.72 30.38
N LYS A 2 -31.91 -17.80 29.65
CA LYS A 2 -31.10 -19.03 29.75
C LYS A 2 -29.80 -18.91 28.96
N THR A 3 -28.76 -19.56 29.49
CA THR A 3 -27.42 -19.56 28.91
C THR A 3 -26.81 -20.96 28.95
N TYR A 4 -26.12 -21.36 27.87
CA TYR A 4 -25.58 -22.69 27.67
C TYR A 4 -24.07 -22.64 27.43
N LEU A 5 -23.36 -23.69 27.82
CA LEU A 5 -21.94 -23.85 27.53
C LEU A 5 -21.80 -24.44 26.12
N LEU A 6 -21.07 -23.75 25.23
CA LEU A 6 -20.83 -24.25 23.87
C LEU A 6 -19.41 -23.89 23.41
N ASP A 7 -18.46 -24.79 23.62
CA ASP A 7 -17.02 -24.54 23.40
C ASP A 7 -16.66 -24.16 21.96
N ILE A 8 -17.49 -24.55 20.98
CA ILE A 8 -17.26 -24.19 19.56
C ILE A 8 -17.28 -22.68 19.36
N LEU A 9 -18.07 -21.93 20.15
CA LEU A 9 -18.16 -20.48 20.06
C LEU A 9 -16.89 -19.76 20.52
N ASN A 10 -16.11 -20.36 21.43
CA ASN A 10 -14.84 -19.79 21.88
C ASN A 10 -13.81 -19.69 20.73
N ARG A 11 -13.99 -20.45 19.65
CA ARG A 11 -13.13 -20.45 18.46
C ARG A 11 -13.52 -19.42 17.42
N TYR A 12 -14.75 -18.91 17.46
CA TYR A 12 -15.15 -17.82 16.59
C TYR A 12 -14.50 -16.54 17.10
N ASN A 13 -13.60 -15.97 16.29
CA ASN A 13 -12.98 -14.69 16.60
C ASN A 13 -14.06 -13.66 16.91
N ARG A 14 -13.87 -12.96 18.03
CA ARG A 14 -14.73 -11.90 18.54
C ARG A 14 -15.36 -11.11 17.38
N PHE A 15 -16.68 -11.14 17.38
CA PHE A 15 -17.59 -10.35 16.55
C PHE A 15 -16.95 -9.10 15.92
N SER A 16 -17.09 -8.93 14.60
CA SER A 16 -16.48 -7.82 13.85
C SER A 16 -16.83 -6.46 14.46
N GLU A 17 -15.81 -5.65 14.72
CA GLU A 17 -15.92 -4.34 15.39
C GLU A 17 -16.79 -3.31 14.65
N ASN A 18 -17.10 -3.57 13.38
CA ASN A 18 -17.74 -2.61 12.47
C ASN A 18 -19.27 -2.77 12.37
N LEU A 19 -19.89 -3.60 13.21
CA LEU A 19 -21.30 -3.91 13.10
C LEU A 19 -22.13 -3.14 14.13
N ASP A 20 -23.15 -2.42 13.66
CA ASP A 20 -24.07 -1.66 14.52
C ASP A 20 -25.05 -2.60 15.25
N VAL A 21 -24.63 -3.03 16.44
CA VAL A 21 -25.38 -3.92 17.32
C VAL A 21 -26.76 -3.35 17.67
N LYS A 22 -26.89 -2.02 17.80
CA LYS A 22 -28.16 -1.37 18.13
C LYS A 22 -29.16 -1.61 17.00
N THR A 23 -28.73 -1.37 15.76
CA THR A 23 -29.53 -1.57 14.56
C THR A 23 -29.93 -3.04 14.38
N ILE A 24 -29.03 -3.99 14.66
CA ILE A 24 -29.34 -5.42 14.55
C ILE A 24 -30.44 -5.81 15.53
N LEU A 25 -30.31 -5.41 16.79
CA LEU A 25 -31.27 -5.76 17.85
C LEU A 25 -32.64 -5.15 17.59
N CYS A 26 -32.73 -3.87 17.24
CA CYS A 26 -34.00 -3.13 17.14
C CYS A 26 -34.80 -3.47 15.88
N ASN A 27 -34.15 -3.90 14.80
CA ASN A 27 -34.84 -4.14 13.52
C ASN A 27 -35.59 -5.49 13.46
N LYS A 28 -35.49 -6.32 14.49
CA LYS A 28 -35.95 -7.71 14.48
C LYS A 28 -36.60 -8.10 15.79
N SER A 29 -37.51 -9.06 15.69
CA SER A 29 -38.00 -9.82 16.83
C SER A 29 -37.14 -11.07 17.00
N TRP A 30 -36.78 -11.38 18.24
CA TRP A 30 -35.82 -12.45 18.55
C TRP A 30 -36.49 -13.56 19.34
N PHE A 31 -36.57 -14.75 18.76
CA PHE A 31 -36.93 -15.96 19.47
C PHE A 31 -35.74 -16.43 20.32
N ILE A 32 -35.92 -16.60 21.62
CA ILE A 32 -34.84 -17.03 22.51
C ILE A 32 -34.82 -18.55 22.55
N PHE A 33 -33.66 -19.14 22.24
CA PHE A 33 -33.49 -20.57 22.38
C PHE A 33 -33.53 -20.96 23.86
N ASN A 34 -34.43 -21.89 24.17
CA ASN A 34 -34.47 -22.57 25.45
C ASN A 34 -34.64 -24.08 25.24
N ASP A 35 -34.22 -24.84 26.24
CA ASP A 35 -34.32 -26.29 26.34
C ASP A 35 -35.66 -26.75 26.94
N THR A 36 -36.55 -25.83 27.33
CA THR A 36 -37.88 -26.16 27.86
C THR A 36 -38.95 -26.29 26.78
N GLY A 37 -38.69 -25.79 25.57
CA GLY A 37 -39.66 -25.78 24.48
C GLY A 37 -40.69 -24.64 24.55
N ASP A 38 -40.52 -23.72 25.50
CA ASP A 38 -41.39 -22.55 25.63
C ASP A 38 -41.12 -21.55 24.51
N LYS A 39 -42.18 -20.89 24.02
CA LYS A 39 -42.03 -19.79 23.07
C LYS A 39 -41.64 -18.52 23.84
N GLU A 40 -40.35 -18.22 23.86
CA GLU A 40 -39.79 -16.98 24.41
C GLU A 40 -39.43 -16.00 23.27
N LEU A 41 -40.01 -14.80 23.29
CA LEU A 41 -39.81 -13.76 22.27
C LEU A 41 -39.38 -12.44 22.90
N TYR A 42 -38.30 -11.86 22.39
CA TYR A 42 -37.69 -10.62 22.87
C TYR A 42 -37.73 -9.57 21.74
N ILE A 43 -38.26 -8.39 22.04
CA ILE A 43 -38.40 -7.27 21.09
C ILE A 43 -37.69 -6.06 21.69
N PHE A 44 -36.56 -5.68 21.09
CA PHE A 44 -35.74 -4.56 21.50
C PHE A 44 -36.24 -3.28 20.82
N GLN A 45 -36.46 -2.22 21.60
CA GLN A 45 -36.91 -0.92 21.09
C GLN A 45 -35.79 0.12 21.17
N GLU A 46 -35.74 1.04 20.21
CA GLU A 46 -34.65 2.03 20.10
C GLU A 46 -34.49 2.98 21.30
N ASN A 47 -35.60 3.18 22.03
CA ASN A 47 -35.70 3.98 23.26
C ASN A 47 -35.13 3.26 24.50
N GLY A 48 -34.66 2.02 24.37
CA GLY A 48 -34.08 1.24 25.47
C GLY A 48 -35.09 0.38 26.24
N SER A 49 -36.37 0.30 25.84
CA SER A 49 -37.28 -0.70 26.39
C SER A 49 -37.14 -2.05 25.68
N LEU A 50 -37.28 -3.12 26.46
CA LEU A 50 -37.28 -4.50 25.99
C LEU A 50 -38.62 -5.13 26.38
N ILE A 51 -39.35 -5.61 25.38
CA ILE A 51 -40.59 -6.37 25.60
C ILE A 51 -40.23 -7.85 25.51
N THR A 52 -40.54 -8.60 26.57
CA THR A 52 -40.35 -10.05 26.59
C THR A 52 -41.69 -10.75 26.71
N SER A 53 -41.90 -11.82 25.95
CA SER A 53 -43.13 -12.62 25.98
C SER A 53 -42.75 -14.09 26.12
N VAL A 54 -43.26 -14.75 27.17
CA VAL A 54 -43.10 -16.18 27.40
C VAL A 54 -44.46 -16.84 27.30
N ASN A 55 -44.68 -17.64 26.24
CA ASN A 55 -45.98 -18.26 25.93
C ASN A 55 -47.15 -17.27 25.99
N GLY A 56 -46.93 -16.02 25.57
CA GLY A 56 -47.94 -14.95 25.55
C GLY A 56 -48.00 -14.07 26.80
N LYS A 57 -47.29 -14.41 27.88
CA LYS A 57 -47.19 -13.56 29.09
C LYS A 57 -46.12 -12.48 28.89
N VAL A 58 -46.54 -11.22 28.88
CA VAL A 58 -45.65 -10.08 28.59
C VAL A 58 -45.02 -9.52 29.87
N THR A 59 -43.71 -9.33 29.84
CA THR A 59 -42.93 -8.62 30.87
C THR A 59 -42.10 -7.51 30.23
N ASN A 60 -42.25 -6.30 30.75
CA ASN A 60 -41.45 -5.15 30.35
C ASN A 60 -40.11 -5.14 31.11
N ALA A 61 -39.03 -5.00 30.35
CA ALA A 61 -37.65 -4.90 30.78
C ALA A 61 -36.99 -3.69 30.09
N THR A 62 -35.73 -3.40 30.43
CA THR A 62 -34.94 -2.38 29.74
C THR A 62 -33.65 -2.97 29.21
N TRP A 63 -33.11 -2.36 28.17
CA TRP A 63 -31.82 -2.75 27.61
C TRP A 63 -31.01 -1.51 27.22
N GLN A 64 -29.68 -1.66 27.24
CA GLN A 64 -28.76 -0.60 26.87
C GLN A 64 -27.52 -1.19 26.22
N TYR A 65 -27.09 -0.59 25.11
CA TYR A 65 -25.77 -0.85 24.56
C TYR A 65 -24.73 0.07 25.23
N VAL A 66 -23.63 -0.52 25.72
CA VAL A 66 -22.51 0.18 26.36
C VAL A 66 -21.30 0.12 25.41
N PRO A 67 -21.04 1.19 24.63
CA PRO A 67 -19.97 1.17 23.63
C PRO A 67 -18.57 0.94 24.22
N ALA A 68 -18.33 1.48 25.43
CA ALA A 68 -17.03 1.40 26.09
C ALA A 68 -16.55 -0.05 26.35
N ASN A 69 -17.49 -0.96 26.64
CA ASN A 69 -17.20 -2.39 26.83
C ASN A 69 -17.74 -3.26 25.69
N LYS A 70 -18.31 -2.65 24.64
CA LYS A 70 -19.00 -3.34 23.54
C LYS A 70 -20.01 -4.39 24.07
N SER A 71 -20.72 -4.04 25.13
CA SER A 71 -21.64 -4.95 25.83
C SER A 71 -23.08 -4.46 25.73
N ILE A 72 -24.01 -5.40 25.87
CA ILE A 72 -25.44 -5.17 25.96
C ILE A 72 -25.83 -5.48 27.39
N ILE A 73 -26.43 -4.52 28.08
CA ILE A 73 -27.04 -4.72 29.38
C ILE A 73 -28.52 -4.97 29.16
N ILE A 74 -29.04 -6.05 29.73
CA ILE A 74 -30.48 -6.33 29.77
C ILE A 74 -30.90 -6.39 31.23
N SER A 75 -31.82 -5.52 31.63
CA SER A 75 -32.29 -5.36 33.00
C SER A 75 -33.74 -5.80 33.12
N PHE A 76 -33.95 -6.90 33.84
CA PHE A 76 -35.25 -7.35 34.31
C PHE A 76 -35.51 -6.81 35.73
N LYS A 77 -36.75 -6.94 36.22
CA LYS A 77 -37.14 -6.46 37.56
C LYS A 77 -36.28 -7.01 38.70
N GLU A 78 -35.79 -8.25 38.57
CA GLU A 78 -35.06 -8.95 39.63
C GLU A 78 -33.55 -9.03 39.38
N GLN A 79 -33.11 -8.97 38.12
CA GLN A 79 -31.72 -9.21 37.74
C GLN A 79 -31.36 -8.51 36.44
N SER A 80 -30.09 -8.15 36.31
CA SER A 80 -29.51 -7.60 35.09
C SER A 80 -28.39 -8.48 34.57
N TYR A 81 -28.29 -8.61 33.25
CA TYR A 81 -27.27 -9.38 32.57
C TYR A 81 -26.42 -8.46 31.71
N MET A 82 -25.10 -8.60 31.80
CA MET A 82 -24.18 -8.01 30.84
C MET A 82 -23.76 -9.07 29.83
N LEU A 83 -23.95 -8.76 28.55
CA LEU A 83 -23.80 -9.70 27.45
C LEU A 83 -22.89 -9.11 26.36
N HIS A 84 -21.99 -9.92 25.80
CA HIS A 84 -21.15 -9.55 24.68
C HIS A 84 -21.61 -10.24 23.40
N PRO A 85 -21.76 -9.51 22.28
CA PRO A 85 -21.92 -10.12 20.96
C PRO A 85 -20.77 -11.10 20.69
N ALA A 86 -21.09 -12.38 20.51
CA ALA A 86 -20.10 -13.42 20.28
C ALA A 86 -20.08 -13.88 18.81
N PHE A 87 -21.27 -14.10 18.25
CA PHE A 87 -21.43 -14.61 16.89
C PHE A 87 -22.75 -14.13 16.31
N LEU A 88 -22.76 -13.75 15.03
CA LEU A 88 -23.97 -13.46 14.29
C LEU A 88 -23.84 -14.01 12.88
N ASP A 89 -24.91 -14.67 12.44
CA ASP A 89 -25.13 -15.00 11.04
C ASP A 89 -26.55 -14.57 10.62
N LYS A 90 -27.03 -15.16 9.52
CA LYS A 90 -28.37 -14.88 8.99
C LYS A 90 -29.50 -15.35 9.92
N ASN A 91 -29.26 -16.38 10.73
CA ASN A 91 -30.29 -17.11 11.46
C ASN A 91 -30.19 -16.91 12.99
N ILE A 92 -28.97 -16.94 13.53
CA ILE A 92 -28.66 -16.89 14.97
C ILE A 92 -27.81 -15.66 15.29
N PHE A 93 -28.16 -15.03 16.41
CA PHE A 93 -27.32 -14.11 17.14
C PHE A 93 -26.99 -14.71 18.52
N ALA A 94 -25.72 -15.00 18.77
CA ALA A 94 -25.22 -15.52 20.04
C ALA A 94 -24.60 -14.40 20.89
N LEU A 95 -25.01 -14.36 22.15
CA LEU A 95 -24.57 -13.41 23.17
C LEU A 95 -23.88 -14.16 24.30
N GLN A 96 -22.62 -13.84 24.58
CA GLN A 96 -21.88 -14.40 25.71
C GLN A 96 -22.18 -13.62 26.98
N GLN A 97 -22.45 -14.29 28.09
CA GLN A 97 -22.56 -13.63 29.39
C GLN A 97 -21.17 -13.21 29.89
N ASP A 98 -21.05 -11.93 30.26
CA ASP A 98 -19.77 -11.34 30.66
C ASP A 98 -19.09 -12.11 31.80
N GLY A 99 -17.77 -12.26 31.70
CA GLY A 99 -16.96 -13.06 32.62
C GLY A 99 -17.19 -14.58 32.59
N THR A 100 -18.01 -15.11 31.67
CA THR A 100 -18.31 -16.55 31.60
C THR A 100 -18.20 -17.11 30.17
N ASN A 101 -18.13 -18.44 30.02
CA ASN A 101 -18.23 -19.11 28.72
C ASN A 101 -19.67 -19.57 28.42
N ARG A 102 -20.68 -18.91 29.01
CA ARG A 102 -22.08 -19.25 28.79
C ARG A 102 -22.68 -18.31 27.76
N TYR A 103 -23.42 -18.89 26.83
CA TYR A 103 -23.98 -18.20 25.67
C TYR A 103 -25.50 -18.29 25.67
N SER A 104 -26.15 -17.18 25.34
CA SER A 104 -27.56 -17.15 25.01
C SER A 104 -27.71 -17.01 23.50
N PHE A 105 -28.69 -17.69 22.93
CA PHE A 105 -28.90 -17.75 21.49
C PHE A 105 -30.25 -17.16 21.14
N MET A 106 -30.23 -16.23 20.21
CA MET A 106 -31.38 -15.52 19.71
C MET A 106 -31.55 -15.85 18.23
N ILE A 107 -32.74 -16.24 17.82
CA ILE A 107 -33.06 -16.63 16.45
C ILE A 107 -34.00 -15.58 15.88
N ASP A 108 -33.74 -15.11 14.67
CA ASP A 108 -34.64 -14.17 14.00
C ASP A 108 -36.03 -14.81 13.83
N GLU A 109 -37.08 -14.16 14.34
CA GLU A 109 -38.45 -14.68 14.27
C GLU A 109 -38.87 -14.99 12.83
N LYS A 110 -38.40 -14.23 11.83
CA LYS A 110 -38.69 -14.51 10.41
C LYS A 110 -38.08 -15.81 9.92
N GLN A 111 -36.95 -16.21 10.48
CA GLN A 111 -36.25 -17.46 10.12
C GLN A 111 -36.74 -18.65 10.96
N SER A 112 -37.46 -18.40 12.06
CA SER A 112 -37.91 -19.43 13.01
C SER A 112 -38.70 -20.57 12.37
N GLN A 113 -39.45 -20.32 11.28
CA GLN A 113 -40.18 -21.36 10.56
C GLN A 113 -39.27 -22.38 9.86
N SER A 114 -38.10 -21.94 9.40
CA SER A 114 -37.12 -22.77 8.69
C SER A 114 -36.01 -23.30 9.59
N PHE A 115 -35.78 -22.64 10.72
CA PHE A 115 -34.68 -22.90 11.61
C PHE A 115 -35.12 -22.72 13.08
N GLN A 116 -35.48 -23.84 13.71
CA GLN A 116 -35.87 -23.90 15.12
C GLN A 116 -35.18 -25.10 15.79
N PRO A 117 -33.92 -24.95 16.23
CA PRO A 117 -33.23 -26.02 16.94
C PRO A 117 -34.00 -26.35 18.21
N LYS A 118 -34.35 -27.63 18.38
CA LYS A 118 -35.13 -28.13 19.53
C LYS A 118 -34.24 -28.56 20.70
N SER A 119 -32.94 -28.73 20.43
CA SER A 119 -31.97 -29.19 21.41
C SER A 119 -30.61 -28.53 21.23
N LEU A 120 -29.81 -28.55 22.30
CA LEU A 120 -28.43 -28.07 22.25
C LEU A 120 -27.58 -28.88 21.26
N THR A 121 -27.91 -30.15 21.03
CA THR A 121 -27.23 -31.03 20.07
C THR A 121 -27.44 -30.58 18.63
N GLU A 122 -28.68 -30.21 18.26
CA GLU A 122 -28.99 -29.64 16.94
C GLU A 122 -28.27 -28.31 16.73
N LEU A 123 -28.25 -27.45 17.77
CA LEU A 123 -27.53 -26.19 17.76
C LEU A 123 -26.03 -26.40 17.58
N LYS A 124 -25.43 -27.38 18.30
CA LYS A 124 -24.02 -27.76 18.14
C LYS A 124 -23.71 -28.22 16.72
N SER A 125 -24.58 -29.06 16.16
CA SER A 125 -24.44 -29.60 14.79
C SER A 125 -24.49 -28.50 13.73
N TYR A 126 -25.31 -27.46 13.96
CA TYR A 126 -25.36 -26.28 13.12
C TYR A 126 -24.03 -25.53 13.07
N PHE A 127 -23.44 -25.24 14.23
CA PHE A 127 -22.14 -24.56 14.31
C PHE A 127 -21.00 -25.41 13.76
N GLU A 128 -21.04 -26.74 13.92
CA GLU A 128 -20.07 -27.65 13.33
C GLU A 128 -20.15 -27.64 11.78
N ASN A 129 -21.34 -27.52 11.21
CA ASN A 129 -21.53 -27.38 9.76
C ASN A 129 -20.95 -26.07 9.22
N ILE A 130 -21.14 -24.96 9.94
CA ILE A 130 -20.57 -23.66 9.57
C ILE A 130 -19.04 -23.75 9.55
N GLU A 131 -18.46 -24.30 10.62
CA GLU A 131 -17.00 -24.42 10.74
C GLU A 131 -16.41 -25.33 9.66
N ARG A 132 -17.08 -26.46 9.35
CA ARG A 132 -16.66 -27.35 8.25
C ARG A 132 -16.62 -26.62 6.91
N LYS A 133 -17.68 -25.88 6.56
CA LYS A 133 -17.74 -25.11 5.31
C LYS A 133 -16.63 -24.06 5.24
N ARG A 134 -16.35 -23.38 6.35
CA ARG A 134 -15.26 -22.40 6.43
C ARG A 134 -13.89 -23.04 6.17
N ILE A 135 -13.61 -24.17 6.80
CA ILE A 135 -12.35 -24.92 6.60
C ILE A 135 -12.21 -25.38 5.14
N GLU A 136 -13.30 -25.84 4.52
CA GLU A 136 -13.30 -26.24 3.10
C GLU A 136 -13.05 -25.06 2.16
N GLU A 137 -13.65 -23.91 2.42
CA GLU A 137 -13.41 -22.67 1.67
C GLU A 137 -11.98 -22.17 1.80
N ASP A 138 -11.41 -22.20 3.00
CA ASP A 138 -10.02 -21.77 3.24
C ASP A 138 -9.04 -22.70 2.51
N LYS A 139 -9.26 -24.03 2.59
CA LYS A 139 -8.49 -25.01 1.78
C LYS A 139 -8.62 -24.77 0.29
N ARG A 140 -9.80 -24.37 -0.19
CA ARG A 140 -10.02 -24.05 -1.62
C ARG A 140 -9.24 -22.79 -2.03
N LYS A 141 -9.24 -21.74 -1.19
CA LYS A 141 -8.47 -20.52 -1.42
C LYS A 141 -6.97 -20.78 -1.43
N GLU A 142 -6.47 -21.59 -0.48
CA GLU A 142 -5.06 -21.98 -0.44
C GLU A 142 -4.64 -22.74 -1.70
N LYS A 143 -5.47 -23.67 -2.18
CA LYS A 143 -5.21 -24.40 -3.43
C LYS A 143 -5.15 -23.45 -4.64
N LEU A 144 -6.12 -22.54 -4.76
CA LEU A 144 -6.16 -21.56 -5.84
C LEU A 144 -4.92 -20.66 -5.83
N TRP A 145 -4.52 -20.18 -4.64
CA TRP A 145 -3.31 -19.37 -4.47
C TRP A 145 -2.04 -20.12 -4.86
N ALA A 146 -1.92 -21.39 -4.45
CA ALA A 146 -0.79 -22.23 -4.82
C ALA A 146 -0.73 -22.49 -6.34
N GLU A 147 -1.88 -22.65 -6.99
CA GLU A 147 -1.97 -22.85 -8.44
C GLU A 147 -1.57 -21.58 -9.22
N GLN A 148 -2.07 -20.41 -8.83
CA GLN A 148 -1.65 -19.13 -9.39
C GLN A 148 -0.13 -18.92 -9.25
N GLN A 149 0.44 -19.25 -8.09
CA GLN A 149 1.88 -19.12 -7.87
C GLN A 149 2.69 -20.08 -8.74
N ARG A 150 2.19 -21.30 -8.97
CA ARG A 150 2.80 -22.26 -9.91
C ARG A 150 2.77 -21.73 -11.33
N GLU A 151 1.65 -21.17 -11.77
CA GLU A 151 1.52 -20.60 -13.11
C GLU A 151 2.49 -19.43 -13.34
N ILE A 152 2.59 -18.51 -12.37
CA ILE A 152 3.55 -17.40 -12.41
C ILE A 152 5.00 -17.92 -12.49
N ASN A 153 5.35 -18.92 -11.68
CA ASN A 153 6.68 -19.51 -11.71
C ASN A 153 6.97 -20.21 -13.04
N GLN A 154 6.00 -20.93 -13.61
CA GLN A 154 6.15 -21.55 -14.94
C GLN A 154 6.38 -20.51 -16.04
N ARG A 155 5.60 -19.42 -16.04
CA ARG A 155 5.80 -18.30 -16.99
C ARG A 155 7.20 -17.71 -16.87
N ARG A 156 7.71 -17.50 -15.64
CA ARG A 156 9.09 -17.02 -15.42
C ARG A 156 10.14 -17.98 -15.97
N ILE A 157 10.01 -19.27 -15.71
CA ILE A 157 10.95 -20.29 -16.22
C ILE A 157 10.94 -20.30 -17.75
N GLU A 158 9.76 -20.23 -18.36
CA GLU A 158 9.61 -20.21 -19.82
C GLU A 158 10.21 -18.93 -20.44
N GLU A 159 10.00 -17.76 -19.82
CA GLU A 159 10.64 -16.51 -20.25
C GLU A 159 12.17 -16.56 -20.14
N GLU A 160 12.71 -17.12 -19.06
CA GLU A 160 14.15 -17.32 -18.89
C GLU A 160 14.72 -18.26 -19.96
N ARG A 161 14.04 -19.38 -20.24
CA ARG A 161 14.40 -20.29 -21.33
C ARG A 161 14.39 -19.58 -22.68
N ARG A 162 13.36 -18.78 -22.98
CA ARG A 162 13.28 -17.98 -24.21
C ARG A 162 14.42 -16.97 -24.32
N LYS A 163 14.79 -16.31 -23.22
CA LYS A 163 15.94 -15.40 -23.18
C LYS A 163 17.25 -16.14 -23.42
N GLN A 164 17.45 -17.30 -22.82
CA GLN A 164 18.63 -18.14 -23.02
C GLN A 164 18.75 -18.62 -24.47
N ILE A 165 17.65 -19.12 -25.07
CA ILE A 165 17.63 -19.53 -26.48
C ILE A 165 17.98 -18.35 -27.39
N LYS A 166 17.38 -17.17 -27.16
CA LYS A 166 17.70 -15.96 -27.92
C LYS A 166 19.17 -15.54 -27.77
N ALA A 167 19.75 -15.67 -26.57
CA ALA A 167 21.16 -15.39 -26.33
C ALA A 167 22.08 -16.38 -27.06
N GLN A 168 21.77 -17.68 -27.01
CA GLN A 168 22.49 -18.71 -27.74
C GLN A 168 22.42 -18.49 -29.25
N GLN A 169 21.23 -18.16 -29.79
CA GLN A 169 21.08 -17.81 -31.20
C GLN A 169 21.91 -16.59 -31.59
N LYS A 170 21.94 -15.54 -30.77
CA LYS A 170 22.79 -14.36 -31.00
C LYS A 170 24.27 -14.71 -30.98
N GLN A 171 24.72 -15.51 -30.02
CA GLN A 171 26.11 -15.97 -29.95
C GLN A 171 26.49 -16.81 -31.17
N LEU A 172 25.61 -17.74 -31.58
CA LEU A 172 25.82 -18.54 -32.79
C LEU A 172 25.88 -17.67 -34.03
N GLN A 173 25.02 -16.65 -34.14
CA GLN A 173 25.05 -15.71 -35.26
C GLN A 173 26.34 -14.89 -35.27
N GLN A 174 26.80 -14.40 -34.11
CA GLN A 174 28.08 -13.70 -33.98
C GLN A 174 29.25 -14.61 -34.38
N TYR A 175 29.24 -15.87 -33.95
CA TYR A 175 30.24 -16.87 -34.33
C TYR A 175 30.25 -17.09 -35.84
N LYS A 176 29.08 -17.29 -36.46
CA LYS A 176 28.96 -17.45 -37.92
C LYS A 176 29.48 -16.22 -38.66
N ASN A 177 29.09 -15.01 -38.25
CA ASN A 177 29.56 -13.77 -38.85
C ASN A 177 31.08 -13.62 -38.73
N LYS A 178 31.66 -13.95 -37.57
CA LYS A 178 33.11 -13.96 -37.36
C LYS A 178 33.80 -14.95 -38.30
N LYS A 179 33.28 -16.16 -38.43
CA LYS A 179 33.81 -17.19 -39.35
C LYS A 179 33.73 -16.76 -40.81
N ARG A 180 32.64 -16.11 -41.23
CA ARG A 180 32.52 -15.53 -42.58
C ARG A 180 33.55 -14.44 -42.85
N LEU A 181 33.83 -13.60 -41.86
CA LEU A 181 34.85 -12.54 -41.96
C LEU A 181 36.26 -13.15 -42.05
N GLU A 182 36.60 -14.08 -41.16
CA GLU A 182 37.87 -14.82 -41.20
C GLU A 182 38.07 -15.51 -42.57
N TYR A 183 37.02 -16.15 -43.09
CA TYR A 183 37.07 -16.79 -44.40
C TYR A 183 37.32 -15.80 -45.54
N TRP A 184 36.65 -14.64 -45.52
CA TRP A 184 36.89 -13.57 -46.49
C TRP A 184 38.33 -13.06 -46.42
N GLU A 185 38.84 -12.75 -45.23
CA GLU A 185 40.21 -12.25 -45.04
C GLU A 185 41.25 -13.22 -45.61
N GLN A 186 41.06 -14.52 -45.40
CA GLN A 186 41.98 -15.56 -45.88
C GLN A 186 41.83 -15.87 -47.37
N ASN A 187 40.63 -15.76 -47.95
CA ASN A 187 40.33 -16.28 -49.29
C ASN A 187 39.94 -15.19 -50.31
N GLN A 188 39.97 -13.91 -49.95
CA GLN A 188 39.52 -12.81 -50.82
C GLN A 188 40.17 -12.86 -52.21
N ASP A 189 41.48 -13.07 -52.31
CA ASP A 189 42.17 -13.05 -53.60
C ASP A 189 41.75 -14.22 -54.49
N LEU A 190 41.57 -15.41 -53.90
CA LEU A 190 41.11 -16.60 -54.61
C LEU A 190 39.66 -16.45 -55.07
N ILE A 191 38.78 -15.92 -54.21
CA ILE A 191 37.37 -15.68 -54.53
C ILE A 191 37.26 -14.66 -55.67
N LEU A 192 38.01 -13.57 -55.59
CA LEU A 192 38.01 -12.50 -56.60
C LEU A 192 38.60 -12.98 -57.93
N GLN A 193 39.63 -13.82 -57.93
CA GLN A 193 40.20 -14.38 -59.17
C GLN A 193 39.28 -15.39 -59.87
N LYS A 194 38.46 -16.11 -59.10
CA LYS A 194 37.47 -17.05 -59.65
C LYS A 194 36.24 -16.36 -60.23
N ASP A 195 35.93 -15.15 -59.77
CA ASP A 195 34.81 -14.37 -60.29
C ASP A 195 35.11 -13.80 -61.69
N LEU A 196 34.38 -14.28 -62.70
CA LEU A 196 34.58 -13.90 -64.10
C LEU A 196 34.37 -12.40 -64.35
N PHE A 197 33.40 -11.78 -63.66
CA PHE A 197 33.05 -10.38 -63.88
C PHE A 197 34.07 -9.44 -63.22
N TYR A 198 34.47 -9.71 -61.99
CA TYR A 198 35.55 -8.99 -61.32
C TYR A 198 36.86 -9.09 -62.12
N LYS A 199 37.17 -10.27 -62.66
CA LYS A 199 38.34 -10.47 -63.52
C LYS A 199 38.28 -9.63 -64.78
N GLN A 200 37.11 -9.54 -65.44
CA GLN A 200 36.93 -8.69 -66.62
C GLN A 200 37.12 -7.20 -66.28
N LEU A 201 36.56 -6.73 -65.15
CA LEU A 201 36.74 -5.36 -64.67
C LEU A 201 38.21 -5.06 -64.33
N PHE A 202 38.93 -6.01 -63.74
CA PHE A 202 40.35 -5.84 -63.42
C PHE A 202 41.22 -5.78 -64.68
N ILE A 203 40.90 -6.59 -65.70
CA ILE A 203 41.58 -6.55 -67.01
C ILE A 203 41.31 -5.22 -67.72
N SER A 204 40.07 -4.72 -67.69
CA SER A 204 39.73 -3.43 -68.29
C SER A 204 40.48 -2.29 -67.60
N LYS A 205 40.56 -2.30 -66.26
CA LYS A 205 41.37 -1.36 -65.47
C LYS A 205 42.84 -1.36 -65.90
N ASN A 206 43.49 -2.52 -65.96
CA ASN A 206 44.90 -2.61 -66.34
C ASN A 206 45.15 -2.11 -67.78
N LYS A 207 44.19 -2.34 -68.70
CA LYS A 207 44.24 -1.77 -70.06
C LYS A 207 44.16 -0.23 -70.03
N TRP A 208 43.31 0.34 -69.17
CA TRP A 208 43.20 1.78 -68.98
C TRP A 208 44.46 2.39 -68.37
N GLU A 209 45.01 1.80 -67.29
CA GLU A 209 46.25 2.27 -66.66
C GLU A 209 47.43 2.27 -67.65
N LYS A 210 47.53 1.26 -68.52
CA LYS A 210 48.55 1.23 -69.58
C LYS A 210 48.34 2.34 -70.61
N ARG A 211 47.10 2.61 -71.02
CA ARG A 211 46.78 3.71 -71.97
C ARG A 211 47.10 5.07 -71.36
N GLU A 212 46.77 5.26 -70.09
CA GLU A 212 47.07 6.48 -69.35
C GLU A 212 48.58 6.68 -69.18
N ALA A 213 49.32 5.64 -68.78
CA ALA A 213 50.78 5.71 -68.67
C ALA A 213 51.45 6.07 -70.01
N ILE A 214 50.98 5.47 -71.12
CA ILE A 214 51.45 5.82 -72.48
C ILE A 214 51.13 7.29 -72.79
N PHE A 215 49.93 7.75 -72.46
CA PHE A 215 49.50 9.13 -72.70
C PHE A 215 50.33 10.14 -71.89
N ILE A 216 50.55 9.88 -70.59
CA ILE A 216 51.40 10.70 -69.71
C ILE A 216 52.85 10.72 -70.22
N THR A 217 53.39 9.55 -70.58
CA THR A 217 54.76 9.46 -71.10
C THR A 217 54.90 10.21 -72.42
N GLY A 218 53.91 10.10 -73.30
CA GLY A 218 53.84 10.86 -74.55
C GLY A 218 53.74 12.37 -74.33
N ALA A 219 52.94 12.81 -73.35
CA ALA A 219 52.84 14.22 -72.97
C ALA A 219 54.16 14.77 -72.41
N LEU A 220 54.87 13.99 -71.58
CA LEU A 220 56.19 14.35 -71.05
C LEU A 220 57.25 14.46 -72.17
N ILE A 221 57.27 13.52 -73.12
CA ILE A 221 58.15 13.57 -74.29
C ILE A 221 57.82 14.79 -75.15
N GLY A 222 56.53 15.06 -75.41
CA GLY A 222 56.10 16.24 -76.15
C GLY A 222 56.53 17.55 -75.48
N PHE A 223 56.41 17.63 -74.15
CA PHE A 223 56.86 18.79 -73.38
C PHE A 223 58.38 19.00 -73.48
N LEU A 224 59.18 17.93 -73.42
CA LEU A 224 60.64 18.02 -73.60
C LEU A 224 61.02 18.49 -75.01
N LEU A 225 60.33 18.01 -76.05
CA LEU A 225 60.61 18.39 -77.44
C LEU A 225 60.27 19.86 -77.73
N ILE A 226 59.23 20.43 -77.10
CA ILE A 226 58.89 21.86 -77.20
C ILE A 226 60.01 22.73 -76.62
N ASN A 227 60.58 22.33 -75.48
CA ASN A 227 61.67 23.08 -74.84
C ASN A 227 62.97 23.13 -75.66
N ILE A 228 63.17 22.17 -76.58
CA ILE A 228 64.34 22.14 -77.49
C ILE A 228 64.09 22.99 -78.76
N GLY A 229 62.93 23.66 -78.87
CA GLY A 229 62.66 24.64 -79.94
C GLY A 229 62.29 24.03 -81.29
N ILE A 230 61.99 22.73 -81.34
CA ILE A 230 61.74 22.00 -82.59
C ILE A 230 60.29 22.18 -83.10
N PHE A 231 59.36 22.71 -82.29
CA PHE A 231 57.92 22.73 -82.65
C PHE A 231 57.18 23.99 -82.16
N ASN A 232 56.90 24.94 -83.06
CA ASN A 232 56.32 26.26 -82.73
C ASN A 232 54.78 26.26 -82.55
N TRP A 233 54.11 25.11 -82.66
CA TRP A 233 52.66 24.95 -82.39
C TRP A 233 52.35 24.53 -80.94
N GLY A 234 53.39 24.35 -80.10
CA GLY A 234 53.27 23.81 -78.74
C GLY A 234 52.48 24.66 -77.73
N ILE A 235 52.31 25.96 -77.99
CA ILE A 235 51.68 26.90 -77.04
C ILE A 235 50.15 26.72 -76.96
N ILE A 236 49.50 26.22 -78.03
CA ILE A 236 48.03 26.06 -78.07
C ILE A 236 47.60 24.63 -77.67
N LEU A 237 48.44 23.62 -77.91
CA LEU A 237 48.11 22.21 -77.64
C LEU A 237 48.18 21.83 -76.15
N MET A 238 49.07 22.49 -75.39
CA MET A 238 49.36 22.14 -73.99
C MET A 238 48.17 22.35 -73.03
N PRO A 239 47.41 23.48 -73.09
CA PRO A 239 46.23 23.68 -72.25
C PRO A 239 45.07 22.73 -72.60
N VAL A 240 44.92 22.41 -73.89
CA VAL A 240 43.86 21.51 -74.38
C VAL A 240 44.13 20.07 -73.94
N CYS A 241 45.36 19.57 -74.10
CA CYS A 241 45.73 18.25 -73.60
C CYS A 241 45.71 18.15 -72.07
N GLY A 242 46.13 19.20 -71.35
CA GLY A 242 46.03 19.27 -69.89
C GLY A 242 44.58 19.23 -69.40
N SER A 243 43.69 20.02 -70.03
CA SER A 243 42.26 20.05 -69.70
C SER A 243 41.54 18.74 -70.01
N LEU A 244 41.87 18.07 -71.13
CA LEU A 244 41.36 16.74 -71.48
C LEU A 244 41.84 15.67 -70.50
N SER A 245 43.10 15.72 -70.06
CA SER A 245 43.65 14.80 -69.05
C SER A 245 42.99 15.00 -67.68
N ILE A 246 42.69 16.24 -67.29
CA ILE A 246 41.97 16.56 -66.05
C ILE A 246 40.51 16.15 -66.17
N MET A 247 39.88 16.32 -67.33
CA MET A 247 38.50 15.87 -67.57
C MET A 247 38.39 14.33 -67.57
N THR A 248 39.37 13.61 -68.12
CA THR A 248 39.43 12.13 -68.02
C THR A 248 39.71 11.66 -66.60
N PHE A 249 40.48 12.43 -65.81
CA PHE A 249 40.73 12.17 -64.38
C PHE A 249 39.50 12.48 -63.50
N LEU A 250 38.68 13.48 -63.88
CA LEU A 250 37.40 13.79 -63.21
C LEU A 250 36.28 12.80 -63.61
N LEU A 251 36.39 12.15 -64.76
CA LEU A 251 35.51 11.08 -65.26
C LEU A 251 36.01 9.67 -64.89
N TYR A 252 36.69 9.50 -63.74
CA TYR A 252 37.27 8.24 -63.26
C TYR A 252 36.19 7.22 -62.84
N TYR A 253 35.56 6.61 -63.83
CA TYR A 253 34.40 5.71 -63.75
C TYR A 253 34.72 4.23 -63.39
N PRO A 254 35.90 3.61 -63.67
CA PRO A 254 36.09 2.17 -63.40
C PRO A 254 36.62 1.83 -61.99
N TYR A 255 37.24 2.77 -61.26
CA TYR A 255 37.79 2.46 -59.92
C TYR A 255 36.72 2.41 -58.84
N THR A 256 35.75 3.33 -58.90
CA THR A 256 34.56 3.33 -58.05
C THR A 256 33.77 2.03 -58.27
N GLU A 257 33.53 1.64 -59.53
CA GLU A 257 32.82 0.39 -59.89
C GLU A 257 33.52 -0.88 -59.38
N ILE A 258 34.85 -0.98 -59.49
CA ILE A 258 35.61 -2.15 -58.99
C ILE A 258 35.55 -2.26 -57.47
N LYS A 259 35.69 -1.12 -56.77
CA LYS A 259 35.62 -1.07 -55.31
C LYS A 259 34.22 -1.43 -54.81
N GLU A 260 33.19 -0.89 -55.44
CA GLU A 260 31.79 -1.22 -55.14
C GLU A 260 31.47 -2.69 -55.41
N TYR A 261 31.98 -3.25 -56.51
CA TYR A 261 31.77 -4.66 -56.84
C TYR A 261 32.51 -5.60 -55.87
N LYS A 262 33.75 -5.26 -55.47
CA LYS A 262 34.48 -6.01 -54.43
C LYS A 262 33.71 -6.01 -53.10
N GLU A 263 33.16 -4.86 -52.70
CA GLU A 263 32.32 -4.78 -51.52
C GLU A 263 31.01 -5.58 -51.68
N LYS A 264 30.40 -5.60 -52.86
CA LYS A 264 29.23 -6.44 -53.15
C LYS A 264 29.53 -7.93 -52.97
N ILE A 265 30.67 -8.42 -53.46
CA ILE A 265 31.11 -9.81 -53.26
C ILE A 265 31.36 -10.08 -51.76
N LYS A 266 32.04 -9.17 -51.07
CA LYS A 266 32.27 -9.27 -49.63
C LYS A 266 30.96 -9.36 -48.85
N GLN A 267 29.98 -8.52 -49.17
CA GLN A 267 28.64 -8.59 -48.57
C GLN A 267 27.93 -9.90 -48.89
N ASN A 268 28.09 -10.44 -50.10
CA ASN A 268 27.54 -11.77 -50.44
C ASN A 268 28.13 -12.88 -49.55
N VAL A 269 29.45 -12.86 -49.31
CA VAL A 269 30.13 -13.79 -48.39
C VAL A 269 29.62 -13.60 -46.95
N LEU A 270 29.55 -12.35 -46.47
CA LEU A 270 29.08 -12.02 -45.12
C LEU A 270 27.60 -12.34 -44.90
N ASN A 271 26.78 -12.32 -45.96
CA ASN A 271 25.36 -12.68 -45.93
C ASN A 271 25.12 -14.19 -46.05
N GLY A 272 26.17 -14.99 -46.27
CA GLY A 272 26.10 -16.44 -46.23
C GLY A 272 26.11 -17.14 -47.58
N GLY A 273 26.44 -16.45 -48.68
CA GLY A 273 26.56 -17.06 -50.02
C GLY A 273 27.63 -18.16 -50.12
N PHE A 274 28.51 -18.27 -49.11
CA PHE A 274 29.58 -19.27 -49.02
C PHE A 274 29.47 -20.18 -47.79
N ASP A 275 28.32 -20.19 -47.09
CA ASP A 275 28.15 -20.94 -45.84
C ASP A 275 28.48 -22.44 -45.99
N ASN A 276 28.12 -23.07 -47.11
CA ASN A 276 28.44 -24.48 -47.37
C ASN A 276 29.97 -24.71 -47.39
N TYR A 277 30.75 -23.80 -47.97
CA TYR A 277 32.21 -23.93 -47.99
C TYR A 277 32.87 -23.62 -46.63
N ILE A 278 32.23 -22.77 -45.82
CA ILE A 278 32.74 -22.34 -44.52
C ILE A 278 32.44 -23.38 -43.43
N PHE A 279 31.28 -24.06 -43.51
CA PHE A 279 30.77 -24.90 -42.43
C PHE A 279 30.61 -26.39 -42.77
N GLU A 280 30.76 -26.83 -44.03
CA GLU A 280 30.41 -28.18 -44.48
C GLU A 280 31.61 -29.11 -44.78
N ARG A 281 32.70 -29.05 -43.99
CA ARG A 281 33.88 -29.94 -44.15
C ARG A 281 34.18 -30.82 -42.93
N ASN A 282 33.18 -31.51 -42.38
CA ASN A 282 33.38 -32.51 -41.31
C ASN A 282 32.57 -33.81 -41.53
N HIS A 283 32.37 -34.22 -42.78
CA HIS A 283 31.86 -35.55 -43.11
C HIS A 283 32.52 -36.07 -44.40
N GLN A 284 33.74 -36.62 -44.32
CA GLN A 284 34.25 -37.55 -45.33
C GLN A 284 35.48 -38.34 -44.82
N GLY A 285 35.27 -39.65 -44.63
CA GLY A 285 36.18 -40.78 -44.84
C GLY A 285 37.62 -40.75 -44.31
N ILE A 286 37.91 -41.55 -43.28
CA ILE A 286 39.23 -42.14 -43.08
C ILE A 286 39.11 -43.62 -43.45
N ASN A 287 39.54 -43.96 -44.67
CA ASN A 287 39.94 -45.33 -45.03
C ASN A 287 41.45 -45.40 -44.78
N LEU A 288 41.86 -46.21 -43.80
CA LEU A 288 43.25 -46.57 -43.57
C LEU A 288 43.50 -47.89 -44.30
N THR A 289 44.47 -47.85 -45.20
CA THR A 289 44.99 -48.99 -45.97
C THR A 289 45.67 -50.00 -45.06
N GLU A 290 45.35 -51.27 -45.30
CA GLU A 290 46.09 -52.45 -44.86
C GLU A 290 47.54 -52.35 -45.30
N ASP A 291 48.47 -52.45 -44.34
CA ASP A 291 49.67 -53.30 -44.41
C ASP A 291 50.60 -52.97 -43.25
N THR A 292 50.40 -53.71 -42.14
CA THR A 292 51.43 -54.22 -41.21
C THR A 292 50.67 -54.90 -40.06
N PHE A 293 50.34 -56.18 -40.23
CA PHE A 293 49.69 -56.97 -39.17
C PHE A 293 50.74 -57.66 -38.30
N GLU A 294 50.93 -57.14 -37.10
CA GLU A 294 51.00 -58.01 -35.92
C GLU A 294 49.62 -58.63 -35.69
N ASN A 295 49.58 -59.87 -35.22
CA ASN A 295 48.41 -60.74 -35.14
C ASN A 295 47.13 -60.04 -34.62
N ILE A 296 46.11 -59.96 -35.48
CA ILE A 296 44.86 -59.20 -35.34
C ILE A 296 44.12 -59.50 -34.03
N ASP A 297 44.08 -60.77 -33.66
CA ASP A 297 43.22 -61.23 -32.56
C ASP A 297 43.69 -60.74 -31.19
N ASP A 298 45.01 -60.56 -30.99
CA ASP A 298 45.58 -60.12 -29.71
C ASP A 298 45.49 -58.60 -29.51
N PHE A 299 45.65 -57.84 -30.60
CA PHE A 299 45.49 -56.38 -30.59
C PHE A 299 44.02 -55.98 -30.40
N GLU A 300 43.09 -56.69 -31.05
CA GLU A 300 41.66 -56.43 -30.94
C GLU A 300 41.13 -56.76 -29.52
N ALA A 301 41.65 -57.83 -28.91
CA ALA A 301 41.35 -58.21 -27.52
C ALA A 301 41.87 -57.16 -26.52
N ARG A 302 43.08 -56.63 -26.70
CA ARG A 302 43.63 -55.54 -25.86
C ARG A 302 42.82 -54.26 -26.00
N ILE A 303 42.52 -53.82 -27.23
CA ILE A 303 41.71 -52.61 -27.47
C ILE A 303 40.33 -52.74 -26.83
N LYS A 304 39.68 -53.90 -26.94
CA LYS A 304 38.36 -54.14 -26.33
C LYS A 304 38.41 -54.05 -24.81
N LYS A 305 39.45 -54.62 -24.18
CA LYS A 305 39.65 -54.56 -22.73
C LYS A 305 39.95 -53.13 -22.25
N THR A 306 40.82 -52.39 -22.95
CA THR A 306 41.13 -50.99 -22.63
C THR A 306 39.92 -50.08 -22.83
N LYS A 307 39.11 -50.30 -23.86
CA LYS A 307 37.84 -49.57 -24.06
C LYS A 307 36.85 -49.84 -22.93
N GLN A 308 36.70 -51.08 -22.49
CA GLN A 308 35.82 -51.43 -21.37
C GLN A 308 36.29 -50.83 -20.04
N GLU A 309 37.60 -50.83 -19.76
CA GLU A 309 38.16 -50.18 -18.58
C GLU A 309 38.00 -48.65 -18.63
N ALA A 310 38.25 -48.02 -19.78
CA ALA A 310 38.02 -46.60 -19.97
C ALA A 310 36.54 -46.22 -19.80
N GLU A 311 35.61 -47.06 -20.25
CA GLU A 311 34.18 -46.84 -20.10
C GLU A 311 33.71 -47.01 -18.64
N LYS A 312 34.28 -47.95 -17.89
CA LYS A 312 34.05 -48.10 -16.45
C LYS A 312 34.55 -46.87 -15.68
N ILE A 313 35.78 -46.42 -15.94
CA ILE A 313 36.36 -45.22 -15.33
C ILE A 313 35.51 -43.98 -15.66
N LYS A 314 35.03 -43.86 -16.90
CA LYS A 314 34.14 -42.75 -17.30
C LYS A 314 32.81 -42.78 -16.54
N LYS A 315 32.16 -43.94 -16.44
CA LYS A 315 30.91 -44.11 -15.69
C LYS A 315 31.08 -43.78 -14.20
N GLU A 316 32.21 -44.13 -13.62
CA GLU A 316 32.52 -43.87 -12.21
C GLU A 316 32.80 -42.38 -11.96
N ARG A 317 33.54 -41.71 -12.86
CA ARG A 317 33.70 -40.24 -12.83
C ARG A 317 32.37 -39.51 -12.99
N ASP A 318 31.52 -39.94 -13.91
CA ASP A 318 30.19 -39.34 -14.13
C ASP A 318 29.28 -39.54 -12.91
N LYS A 319 29.37 -40.68 -12.22
CA LYS A 319 28.66 -40.93 -10.96
C LYS A 319 29.15 -40.01 -9.85
N ASN A 320 30.45 -39.90 -9.65
CA ASN A 320 31.03 -39.03 -8.61
C ASN A 320 30.70 -37.55 -8.87
N LYS A 321 30.76 -37.12 -10.14
CA LYS A 321 30.36 -35.76 -10.54
C LYS A 321 28.89 -35.46 -10.22
N LYS A 322 27.98 -36.40 -10.53
CA LYS A 322 26.55 -36.26 -10.18
C LYS A 322 26.33 -36.19 -8.65
N GLU A 323 27.12 -36.92 -7.88
CA GLU A 323 27.03 -36.90 -6.42
C GLU A 323 27.54 -35.57 -5.83
N GLU A 324 28.60 -34.99 -6.40
CA GLU A 324 29.07 -33.65 -6.04
C GLU A 324 28.05 -32.56 -6.42
N GLU A 325 27.47 -32.63 -7.62
CA GLU A 325 26.39 -31.74 -8.06
C GLU A 325 25.17 -31.84 -7.13
N TRP A 326 24.83 -33.04 -6.67
CA TRP A 326 23.75 -33.27 -5.70
C TRP A 326 24.06 -32.68 -4.33
N LYS A 327 25.30 -32.84 -3.83
CA LYS A 327 25.75 -32.24 -2.57
C LYS A 327 25.74 -30.71 -2.65
N ASP A 328 26.13 -30.14 -3.79
CA ASP A 328 26.08 -28.69 -3.99
C ASP A 328 24.64 -28.16 -4.05
N TYR A 329 23.76 -28.87 -4.74
CA TYR A 329 22.33 -28.56 -4.75
C TYR A 329 21.72 -28.56 -3.34
N LEU A 330 22.05 -29.56 -2.51
CA LEU A 330 21.58 -29.62 -1.12
C LEU A 330 22.08 -28.41 -0.30
N ARG A 331 23.36 -28.05 -0.39
CA ARG A 331 23.91 -26.86 0.28
C ARG A 331 23.22 -25.56 -0.16
N GLN A 332 22.96 -25.40 -1.47
CA GLN A 332 22.25 -24.24 -1.99
C GLN A 332 20.81 -24.17 -1.51
N ARG A 333 20.14 -25.33 -1.40
CA ARG A 333 18.77 -25.42 -0.88
C ARG A 333 18.72 -25.04 0.59
N GLU A 334 19.60 -25.59 1.42
CA GLU A 334 19.70 -25.25 2.84
C GLU A 334 19.99 -23.76 3.05
N LYS A 335 20.89 -23.17 2.25
CA LYS A 335 21.17 -21.74 2.29
C LYS A 335 19.94 -20.89 1.93
N LYS A 336 19.21 -21.26 0.88
CA LYS A 336 17.96 -20.56 0.48
C LYS A 336 16.85 -20.71 1.52
N ASP A 337 16.71 -21.89 2.12
CA ASP A 337 15.73 -22.13 3.18
C ASP A 337 16.09 -21.32 4.44
N PHE A 338 17.38 -21.24 4.80
CA PHE A 338 17.87 -20.38 5.88
C PHE A 338 17.59 -18.89 5.61
N GLU A 339 17.96 -18.37 4.42
CA GLU A 339 17.69 -16.98 4.03
C GLU A 339 16.19 -16.65 4.04
N ARG A 340 15.34 -17.60 3.64
CA ARG A 340 13.87 -17.45 3.70
C ARG A 340 13.35 -17.39 5.13
N ILE A 341 13.84 -18.26 6.02
CA ILE A 341 13.48 -18.27 7.43
C ILE A 341 13.92 -16.97 8.10
N GLU A 342 15.14 -16.52 7.81
CA GLU A 342 15.73 -15.30 8.37
C GLU A 342 14.96 -14.06 7.92
N LYS A 343 14.59 -13.99 6.63
CA LYS A 343 13.73 -12.92 6.12
C LYS A 343 12.38 -12.88 6.84
N HIS A 344 11.74 -14.02 7.05
CA HIS A 344 10.48 -14.09 7.80
C HIS A 344 10.66 -13.72 9.29
N ARG A 345 11.81 -13.99 9.89
CA ARG A 345 12.13 -13.54 11.25
C ARG A 345 12.22 -12.01 11.30
N ILE A 346 13.00 -11.40 10.40
CA ILE A 346 13.18 -9.95 10.32
C ILE A 346 11.84 -9.24 10.06
N GLU A 347 11.02 -9.75 9.13
CA GLU A 347 9.69 -9.21 8.85
C GLU A 347 8.76 -9.27 10.07
N ARG A 348 8.80 -10.37 10.84
CA ARG A 348 8.03 -10.49 12.09
C ARG A 348 8.50 -9.48 13.13
N GLU A 349 9.80 -9.34 13.34
CA GLU A 349 10.36 -8.37 14.29
C GLU A 349 10.02 -6.92 13.90
N GLN A 350 10.05 -6.59 12.61
CA GLN A 350 9.66 -5.27 12.11
C GLN A 350 8.17 -5.00 12.38
N LYS A 351 7.29 -5.95 12.08
CA LYS A 351 5.85 -5.84 12.37
C LYS A 351 5.55 -5.70 13.86
N GLU A 352 6.25 -6.45 14.71
CA GLU A 352 6.11 -6.33 16.17
C GLU A 352 6.58 -4.97 16.69
N LYS A 353 7.69 -4.44 16.18
CA LYS A 353 8.18 -3.09 16.52
C LYS A 353 7.20 -2.00 16.06
N GLU A 354 6.65 -2.13 14.86
CA GLU A 354 5.64 -1.20 14.35
C GLU A 354 4.35 -1.23 15.17
N LEU A 355 3.86 -2.42 15.51
CA LEU A 355 2.69 -2.59 16.37
C LEU A 355 2.91 -2.00 17.77
N LYS A 356 4.11 -2.13 18.34
CA LYS A 356 4.47 -1.49 19.62
C LYS A 356 4.41 0.03 19.52
N ARG A 357 5.00 0.63 18.48
CA ARG A 357 4.94 2.09 18.25
C ARG A 357 3.51 2.60 18.11
N LEU A 358 2.68 1.90 17.33
CA LEU A 358 1.27 2.28 17.16
C LEU A 358 0.50 2.23 18.48
N LYS A 359 0.72 1.20 19.31
CA LYS A 359 0.13 1.11 20.66
C LYS A 359 0.59 2.23 21.59
N GLU A 360 1.88 2.60 21.54
CA GLU A 360 2.42 3.71 22.33
C GLU A 360 1.82 5.07 21.91
N GLU A 361 1.68 5.31 20.61
CA GLU A 361 1.02 6.52 20.09
C GLU A 361 -0.46 6.59 20.47
N GLU A 362 -1.19 5.47 20.38
CA GLU A 362 -2.59 5.41 20.84
C GLU A 362 -2.72 5.68 22.34
N ASN A 363 -1.84 5.09 23.16
CA ASN A 363 -1.83 5.31 24.60
C ASN A 363 -1.50 6.77 24.94
N PHE A 364 -0.57 7.39 24.21
CA PHE A 364 -0.24 8.80 24.37
C PHE A 364 -1.41 9.73 24.00
N LYS A 365 -2.11 9.43 22.90
CA LYS A 365 -3.33 10.16 22.50
C LYS A 365 -4.43 10.04 23.54
N LYS A 366 -4.73 8.82 24.00
CA LYS A 366 -5.69 8.56 25.08
C LYS A 366 -5.32 9.31 26.37
N GLY A 367 -4.04 9.31 26.74
CA GLY A 367 -3.55 10.03 27.92
C GLY A 367 -3.77 11.55 27.83
N LYS A 368 -3.57 12.16 26.66
CA LYS A 368 -3.87 13.58 26.43
C LYS A 368 -5.37 13.88 26.50
N GLU A 369 -6.19 13.01 25.91
CA GLU A 369 -7.64 13.17 25.89
C GLU A 369 -8.26 13.06 27.30
N ILE A 370 -7.77 12.12 28.12
CA ILE A 370 -8.18 11.98 29.52
C ILE A 370 -7.84 13.24 30.31
N LYS A 371 -6.62 13.79 30.17
CA LYS A 371 -6.22 15.04 30.86
C LYS A 371 -7.10 16.22 30.46
N LYS A 372 -7.39 16.36 29.16
CA LYS A 372 -8.28 17.42 28.65
C LYS A 372 -9.70 17.31 29.19
N ASN A 373 -10.25 16.10 29.26
CA ASN A 373 -11.59 15.87 29.79
C ASN A 373 -11.67 16.12 31.31
N GLU A 374 -10.62 15.79 32.06
CA GLU A 374 -10.53 16.07 33.49
C GLU A 374 -10.47 17.58 33.78
N GLU A 375 -9.68 18.34 32.99
CA GLU A 375 -9.65 19.81 33.07
C GLU A 375 -11.02 20.43 32.75
N LEU A 376 -11.71 19.92 31.73
CA LEU A 376 -13.05 20.38 31.37
C LEU A 376 -14.06 20.13 32.51
N ARG A 377 -14.01 18.95 33.14
CA ARG A 377 -14.89 18.61 34.28
C ARG A 377 -14.68 19.56 35.45
N LYS A 378 -13.41 19.86 35.80
CA LYS A 378 -13.09 20.82 36.86
C LYS A 378 -13.61 22.22 36.56
N LYS A 379 -13.52 22.68 35.31
CA LYS A 379 -14.10 23.96 34.85
C LYS A 379 -15.63 23.98 35.00
N ASP A 380 -16.31 22.89 34.64
CA ASP A 380 -17.77 22.76 34.78
C ASP A 380 -18.23 22.73 36.24
N GLU A 381 -17.51 22.03 37.11
CA GLU A 381 -17.77 22.02 38.56
C GLU A 381 -17.61 23.41 39.17
N ARG A 382 -16.52 24.13 38.81
CA ARG A 382 -16.30 25.52 39.22
C ARG A 382 -17.43 26.43 38.76
N ARG A 383 -17.94 26.25 37.54
CA ARG A 383 -19.08 27.03 36.99
C ARG A 383 -20.37 26.82 37.78
N LYS A 384 -20.66 25.59 38.18
CA LYS A 384 -21.83 25.29 39.02
C LYS A 384 -21.69 25.95 40.38
N TRP A 385 -20.53 25.81 41.00
CA TRP A 385 -20.24 26.40 42.30
C TRP A 385 -20.41 27.94 42.31
N LEU A 386 -19.88 28.64 41.29
CA LEU A 386 -20.03 30.10 41.19
C LEU A 386 -21.49 30.55 41.07
N LYS A 387 -22.33 29.79 40.36
CA LYS A 387 -23.77 30.07 40.22
C LYS A 387 -24.52 29.84 41.53
N GLU A 388 -24.21 28.75 42.22
CA GLU A 388 -24.80 28.43 43.52
C GLU A 388 -24.41 29.48 44.57
N GLU A 389 -23.15 29.90 44.62
CA GLU A 389 -22.68 30.92 45.55
C GLU A 389 -23.33 32.28 45.29
N ALA A 390 -23.43 32.69 44.01
CA ALA A 390 -24.16 33.90 43.64
C ALA A 390 -25.63 33.84 44.12
N TYR A 391 -26.29 32.71 43.92
CA TYR A 391 -27.68 32.49 44.35
C TYR A 391 -27.81 32.55 45.88
N ASN A 392 -26.89 31.93 46.61
CA ASN A 392 -26.88 31.94 48.08
C ASN A 392 -26.79 33.35 48.64
N ILE A 393 -25.86 34.16 48.12
CA ILE A 393 -25.70 35.56 48.56
C ILE A 393 -26.90 36.40 48.15
N GLN A 394 -27.45 36.18 46.95
CA GLN A 394 -28.65 36.87 46.49
C GLN A 394 -29.85 36.59 47.39
N CYS A 395 -30.05 35.35 47.83
CA CYS A 395 -31.11 34.95 48.76
C CYS A 395 -30.96 35.59 50.15
N LYS A 396 -29.72 35.81 50.61
CA LYS A 396 -29.42 36.50 51.87
C LYS A 396 -29.75 38.00 51.79
N LEU A 397 -29.34 38.67 50.71
CA LEU A 397 -29.54 40.11 50.52
C LEU A 397 -30.98 40.49 50.18
N ASN A 398 -31.68 39.64 49.42
CA ASN A 398 -33.10 39.85 49.11
C ASN A 398 -33.96 39.09 50.12
N SER A 399 -34.11 39.63 51.34
CA SER A 399 -34.86 38.97 52.41
C SER A 399 -36.38 39.00 52.19
N ASN A 400 -36.91 39.97 51.42
CA ASN A 400 -38.32 40.09 51.07
C ASN A 400 -38.69 39.24 49.83
N ASN A 401 -39.85 38.58 49.85
CA ASN A 401 -40.36 37.79 48.73
C ASN A 401 -40.53 38.63 47.45
N ASP A 402 -40.99 39.87 47.56
CA ASP A 402 -41.17 40.74 46.39
C ASP A 402 -39.82 41.13 45.75
N ALA A 403 -38.78 41.31 46.58
CA ALA A 403 -37.42 41.55 46.11
C ALA A 403 -36.84 40.31 45.41
N ARG A 404 -37.14 39.10 45.91
CA ARG A 404 -36.72 37.83 45.28
C ARG A 404 -37.36 37.63 43.92
N GLU A 405 -38.67 37.86 43.81
CA GLU A 405 -39.39 37.76 42.53
C GLU A 405 -38.92 38.82 41.53
N LEU A 406 -38.69 40.05 41.98
CA LEU A 406 -38.11 41.08 41.12
C LEU A 406 -36.70 40.72 40.65
N ALA A 407 -35.85 40.18 41.53
CA ALA A 407 -34.48 39.78 41.17
C ALA A 407 -34.42 38.61 40.15
N LYS A 408 -35.46 37.77 40.08
CA LYS A 408 -35.58 36.75 39.02
C LYS A 408 -35.81 37.37 37.65
N GLN A 409 -36.53 38.48 37.58
CA GLN A 409 -36.87 39.18 36.33
C GLN A 409 -35.72 40.05 35.78
N ILE A 410 -34.71 40.33 36.61
CA ILE A 410 -33.52 41.09 36.20
C ILE A 410 -32.55 40.17 35.44
N SER A 411 -32.16 40.60 34.23
CA SER A 411 -31.04 40.00 33.51
C SER A 411 -29.75 40.78 33.81
N LEU A 412 -28.69 40.04 34.12
CA LEU A 412 -27.34 40.56 34.30
C LEU A 412 -26.40 39.58 33.57
N GLU A 413 -25.56 40.10 32.68
CA GLU A 413 -24.65 39.28 31.87
C GLU A 413 -23.29 39.95 31.75
N VAL A 414 -22.23 39.14 31.70
CA VAL A 414 -20.85 39.61 31.56
C VAL A 414 -20.28 39.07 30.25
N LYS A 415 -19.64 39.93 29.45
CA LYS A 415 -19.01 39.59 28.17
C LYS A 415 -17.58 40.12 28.12
N TYR A 416 -16.58 39.27 27.90
CA TYR A 416 -15.17 39.68 27.84
C TYR A 416 -14.79 40.27 26.46
N HIS A 417 -13.84 41.21 26.43
CA HIS A 417 -13.50 41.96 25.21
C HIS A 417 -12.35 41.38 24.36
N ASN A 418 -11.52 40.46 24.86
CA ASN A 418 -10.50 39.78 24.04
C ASN A 418 -9.89 38.58 24.75
N ALA A 419 -9.65 37.48 24.01
CA ALA A 419 -9.04 36.25 24.54
C ALA A 419 -7.57 36.40 24.98
N GLN A 420 -6.89 37.49 24.60
CA GLN A 420 -5.47 37.71 24.89
C GLN A 420 -5.18 38.71 26.02
N SER A 421 -6.17 39.50 26.44
CA SER A 421 -6.01 40.42 27.57
C SER A 421 -7.23 40.32 28.49
N ASN A 422 -7.12 39.46 29.51
CA ASN A 422 -8.14 39.19 30.55
C ASN A 422 -8.37 40.39 31.51
N LEU A 423 -8.24 41.63 31.05
CA LEU A 423 -8.25 42.83 31.88
C LEU A 423 -9.47 43.71 31.66
N GLY A 424 -10.30 43.42 30.64
CA GLY A 424 -11.50 44.19 30.32
C GLY A 424 -12.74 43.31 30.08
N PHE A 425 -13.85 43.63 30.75
CA PHE A 425 -15.14 42.98 30.54
C PHE A 425 -16.30 43.97 30.52
N LYS A 426 -17.36 43.59 29.83
CA LYS A 426 -18.56 44.39 29.58
C LYS A 426 -19.74 43.77 30.30
N VAL A 427 -20.34 44.52 31.22
CA VAL A 427 -21.50 44.11 32.00
C VAL A 427 -22.75 44.69 31.36
N ASN A 428 -23.68 43.83 30.96
CA ASN A 428 -24.97 44.19 30.40
C ASN A 428 -26.06 43.91 31.44
N TRP A 429 -27.03 44.80 31.58
CA TRP A 429 -28.18 44.58 32.44
C TRP A 429 -29.48 45.03 31.79
N THR A 430 -30.54 44.31 32.15
CA THR A 430 -31.91 44.60 31.74
C THR A 430 -32.80 44.45 32.96
N CYS A 431 -33.40 45.55 33.38
CA CYS A 431 -34.39 45.59 34.47
C CYS A 431 -35.81 45.59 33.88
N PRO A 432 -36.80 44.99 34.55
CA PRO A 432 -38.18 45.06 34.09
C PRO A 432 -38.71 46.51 34.11
N ASN A 433 -39.71 46.81 33.28
CA ASN A 433 -40.23 48.17 33.15
C ASN A 433 -41.06 48.58 34.38
N LYS A 434 -40.40 49.08 35.43
CA LYS A 434 -40.99 49.59 36.68
C LYS A 434 -40.34 50.91 37.08
N ALA A 435 -40.99 51.68 37.95
CA ALA A 435 -40.40 52.89 38.52
C ALA A 435 -39.35 52.54 39.57
N TYR A 436 -38.09 52.93 39.32
CA TYR A 436 -36.96 52.71 40.21
C TYR A 436 -36.46 54.05 40.74
N LYS A 437 -36.14 54.10 42.03
CA LYS A 437 -35.55 55.30 42.66
C LYS A 437 -34.07 55.42 42.33
N GLU A 438 -33.36 54.29 42.26
CA GLU A 438 -31.92 54.25 42.04
C GLU A 438 -31.53 52.91 41.42
N ILE A 439 -30.54 52.93 40.51
CA ILE A 439 -29.88 51.74 39.97
C ILE A 439 -28.38 51.98 40.05
N SER A 440 -27.68 51.06 40.71
CA SER A 440 -26.23 51.15 40.94
C SER A 440 -25.56 49.81 40.64
N LEU A 441 -24.39 49.84 40.03
CA LEU A 441 -23.56 48.66 39.72
C LEU A 441 -22.31 48.71 40.59
N VAL A 442 -22.07 47.64 41.35
CA VAL A 442 -20.93 47.48 42.24
C VAL A 442 -20.08 46.31 41.77
N ILE A 443 -18.78 46.53 41.61
CA ILE A 443 -17.82 45.51 41.21
C ILE A 443 -16.78 45.39 42.29
N ASN A 444 -16.77 44.24 42.96
CA ASN A 444 -15.78 43.92 43.97
C ASN A 444 -14.74 42.98 43.36
N ASN A 445 -13.51 43.44 43.27
CA ASN A 445 -12.34 42.69 42.82
C ASN A 445 -11.37 42.59 43.99
N GLY A 446 -11.58 41.61 44.87
CA GLY A 446 -10.90 41.51 46.17
C GLY A 446 -11.14 42.76 47.04
N SER A 447 -10.08 43.51 47.35
CA SER A 447 -10.12 44.77 48.10
C SER A 447 -10.59 45.98 47.28
N ASP A 448 -10.60 45.87 45.96
CA ASP A 448 -10.86 47.00 45.07
C ASP A 448 -12.35 47.03 44.73
N VAL A 449 -13.00 48.18 44.93
CA VAL A 449 -14.43 48.36 44.69
C VAL A 449 -14.65 49.47 43.69
N LEU A 450 -15.36 49.17 42.61
CA LEU A 450 -15.84 50.15 41.64
C LEU A 450 -17.35 50.30 41.78
N LEU A 451 -17.82 51.54 41.82
CA LEU A 451 -19.23 51.90 41.98
C LEU A 451 -19.67 52.80 40.84
N TYR A 452 -20.78 52.45 40.22
CA TYR A 452 -21.46 53.25 39.20
C TYR A 452 -22.90 53.50 39.64
N GLU A 453 -23.30 54.76 39.75
CA GLU A 453 -24.63 55.17 40.23
C GLU A 453 -25.45 55.82 39.11
N HIS A 454 -26.76 55.97 39.34
CA HIS A 454 -27.70 56.61 38.42
C HIS A 454 -27.77 55.95 37.03
N LEU A 455 -27.72 54.62 37.00
CA LEU A 455 -27.77 53.85 35.77
C LEU A 455 -29.18 53.77 35.17
N ALA A 456 -29.25 53.66 33.84
CA ALA A 456 -30.52 53.43 33.14
C ALA A 456 -31.06 52.01 33.40
N PHE A 457 -32.37 51.82 33.25
CA PHE A 457 -33.04 50.52 33.48
C PHE A 457 -32.60 49.43 32.48
N VAL A 458 -32.16 49.80 31.28
CA VAL A 458 -31.40 48.95 30.36
C VAL A 458 -30.11 49.66 30.03
N GLY A 459 -28.99 48.94 30.15
CA GLY A 459 -27.70 49.57 29.94
C GLY A 459 -26.55 48.59 29.89
N CYS A 460 -25.40 49.17 29.62
CA CYS A 460 -24.17 48.42 29.59
C CYS A 460 -22.99 49.29 30.02
N GLN A 461 -22.07 48.69 30.78
CA GLN A 461 -20.84 49.32 31.25
C GLN A 461 -19.63 48.46 30.87
N THR A 462 -18.63 49.08 30.25
CA THR A 462 -17.32 48.47 30.04
C THR A 462 -16.43 48.78 31.24
N ILE A 463 -15.76 47.76 31.76
CA ILE A 463 -14.89 47.85 32.93
C ILE A 463 -13.52 47.33 32.56
N GLU A 464 -12.50 48.15 32.83
CA GLU A 464 -11.10 47.80 32.69
C GLU A 464 -10.46 47.76 34.08
N LEU A 465 -9.94 46.59 34.46
CA LEU A 465 -9.24 46.35 35.71
C LEU A 465 -7.75 46.23 35.43
N LYS A 466 -6.91 46.84 36.29
CA LYS A 466 -5.45 46.70 36.19
C LYS A 466 -4.97 45.27 36.47
N GLU A 467 -5.70 44.54 37.30
CA GLU A 467 -5.47 43.13 37.62
C GLU A 467 -6.79 42.49 38.06
N ILE A 468 -7.08 41.25 37.61
CA ILE A 468 -8.22 40.45 38.12
C ILE A 468 -7.72 39.55 39.25
N LYS A 469 -8.22 39.77 40.47
CA LYS A 469 -8.03 38.86 41.60
C LYS A 469 -8.89 37.60 41.41
N SER A 470 -8.60 36.54 42.15
CA SER A 470 -9.18 35.20 41.95
C SER A 470 -10.72 35.09 41.98
N LEU A 471 -11.45 36.10 42.43
CA LEU A 471 -12.90 36.12 42.36
C LEU A 471 -13.42 37.56 42.28
N VAL A 472 -14.14 37.88 41.21
CA VAL A 472 -14.80 39.18 41.01
C VAL A 472 -16.30 39.02 41.21
N ARG A 473 -16.86 39.79 42.14
CA ARG A 473 -18.30 39.84 42.40
C ARG A 473 -18.89 41.08 41.76
N ILE A 474 -19.84 40.87 40.87
CA ILE A 474 -20.60 41.94 40.21
C ILE A 474 -21.99 41.94 40.83
N THR A 475 -22.38 43.07 41.42
CA THR A 475 -23.65 43.25 42.10
C THR A 475 -24.39 44.42 41.46
N LEU A 476 -25.54 44.14 40.86
CA LEU A 476 -26.49 45.17 40.46
C LEU A 476 -27.47 45.40 41.62
N ARG A 477 -27.52 46.63 42.12
CA ARG A 477 -28.43 47.08 43.18
C ARG A 477 -29.49 47.99 42.56
N ILE A 478 -30.75 47.75 42.91
CA ILE A 478 -31.89 48.56 42.45
C ILE A 478 -32.73 48.92 43.67
N VAL A 479 -33.20 50.16 43.76
CA VAL A 479 -34.15 50.58 44.81
C VAL A 479 -35.54 50.67 44.20
N TRP A 480 -36.42 49.74 44.55
CA TRP A 480 -37.82 49.69 44.11
C TRP A 480 -38.74 49.91 45.31
N LEU A 481 -39.54 50.98 45.29
CA LEU A 481 -40.44 51.34 46.41
C LEU A 481 -39.73 51.38 47.79
N ASP A 482 -38.53 51.96 47.84
CA ASP A 482 -37.64 51.99 49.03
C ASP A 482 -37.08 50.64 49.48
N ILE A 483 -37.33 49.56 48.71
CA ILE A 483 -36.81 48.23 48.96
C ILE A 483 -35.58 48.01 48.06
N PRO A 484 -34.38 47.75 48.62
CA PRO A 484 -33.22 47.41 47.83
C PRO A 484 -33.32 45.97 47.32
N VAL A 485 -33.04 45.78 46.03
CA VAL A 485 -33.05 44.51 45.31
C VAL A 485 -31.69 44.29 44.67
N TYR A 486 -31.12 43.10 44.87
CA TYR A 486 -29.77 42.76 44.45
C TYR A 486 -29.79 41.61 43.44
N LYS A 487 -29.02 41.76 42.35
CA LYS A 487 -28.69 40.68 41.41
C LYS A 487 -27.18 40.50 41.41
N ILE A 488 -26.71 39.26 41.57
CA ILE A 488 -25.29 38.98 41.78
C ILE A 488 -24.80 37.97 40.74
N ILE A 489 -23.62 38.22 40.20
CA ILE A 489 -22.85 37.28 39.37
C ILE A 489 -21.41 37.27 39.86
N PHE A 490 -20.84 36.07 39.93
CA PHE A 490 -19.42 35.88 40.14
C PHE A 490 -18.71 35.55 38.83
N THR A 491 -17.50 36.06 38.69
CA THR A 491 -16.59 35.76 37.59
C THR A 491 -15.18 35.53 38.14
N ASP A 492 -14.39 34.70 37.47
CA ASP A 492 -13.04 34.30 37.91
C ASP A 492 -12.08 34.35 36.70
N LYS A 493 -10.79 34.58 36.97
CA LYS A 493 -9.70 34.60 35.99
C LYS A 493 -9.54 33.25 35.28
N GLU A 494 -9.83 32.13 35.93
CA GLU A 494 -9.73 30.78 35.34
C GLU A 494 -10.91 30.40 34.42
N TYR A 495 -11.96 31.24 34.39
CA TYR A 495 -13.23 30.91 33.76
C TYR A 495 -13.19 30.99 32.23
N GLU A 496 -12.32 31.80 31.61
CA GLU A 496 -12.33 32.01 30.14
C GLU A 496 -10.96 32.16 29.46
N SER A 497 -9.87 31.57 29.99
CA SER A 497 -8.69 31.33 29.14
C SER A 497 -9.00 30.23 28.12
N ILE A 498 -9.24 30.65 26.86
CA ILE A 498 -9.18 29.81 25.65
C ILE A 498 -7.88 30.14 24.94
#